data_AF-A0A7K3F2D5-F1
#
_entry.id   AF-A0A7K3F2D5-F1
#
_cell.length_a   1.000
_cell.length_b   1.000
_cell.length_c   1.000
_cell.angle_alpha   90.00
_cell.angle_beta   90.00
_cell.angle_gamma   90.00
#
_symmetry.space_group_name_H-M   'P 1'
#
loop_
_entity.id
_entity.type
_entity.pdbx_description
1 polymer ?
#
loop_
_entity_poly.entity_id
_entity_poly.type
_entity_poly.pdbx_seq_one_letter_code
_entity_poly.pdbx_strand_id
1 'polypeptide(L)'
;MAVFVALGVCLSGCAAGGTGTRDEGAAHADAVGGAAASSPAASPSKVPDRVDAVRLVKSDPSVSAEVKHELKPCVADEYPVDVSYGELTGGSTEDVVVNVLTCGDAVGVGSYVYREEDGAYQNVFRTEEPPVYAEIDRGDLVVTKQVYERGDPVSSPSGENVITYRWASGRFSEQYRTHNDYSNAAGNAPTPAPDTDG
;
A
#
# COMPACT_ATOMS: atom_id res chain seq x y z
N MET A 1 -36.60 45.83 28.47
CA MET A 1 -36.11 45.39 29.80
C MET A 1 -34.80 44.66 29.56
N ALA A 2 -33.64 45.32 29.66
CA ALA A 2 -32.89 45.70 30.87
C ALA A 2 -32.29 44.47 31.60
N VAL A 3 -31.04 44.09 31.27
CA VAL A 3 -29.74 44.33 31.96
C VAL A 3 -29.44 43.29 33.06
N PHE A 4 -28.38 42.46 32.92
CA PHE A 4 -27.10 42.57 33.67
C PHE A 4 -26.11 41.44 33.34
N VAL A 5 -24.84 41.85 33.47
CA VAL A 5 -23.55 41.24 33.13
C VAL A 5 -23.14 40.15 34.12
N ALA A 6 -22.34 39.18 33.67
CA ALA A 6 -21.32 38.56 34.53
C ALA A 6 -20.04 38.26 33.72
N LEU A 7 -18.94 38.93 34.12
CA LEU A 7 -17.57 38.63 33.72
C LEU A 7 -17.14 37.29 34.34
N GLY A 8 -16.43 36.47 33.57
CA GLY A 8 -15.68 35.31 34.07
C GLY A 8 -14.42 35.13 33.25
N VAL A 9 -13.31 35.71 33.71
CA VAL A 9 -11.96 35.44 33.20
C VAL A 9 -11.44 34.17 33.88
N CYS A 10 -11.04 33.18 33.08
CA CYS A 10 -10.17 32.09 33.54
C CYS A 10 -8.94 32.02 32.61
N LEU A 11 -7.82 32.56 33.10
CA LEU A 11 -6.48 32.37 32.56
C LEU A 11 -5.85 31.15 33.26
N SER A 12 -5.59 30.08 32.52
CA SER A 12 -4.67 28.98 32.86
C SER A 12 -4.59 28.06 31.64
N GLY A 13 -3.47 27.56 31.14
CA GLY A 13 -2.04 27.78 31.38
C GLY A 13 -1.33 27.01 30.24
N CYS A 14 -0.27 27.56 29.67
CA CYS A 14 0.52 26.89 28.64
C CYS A 14 1.20 25.65 29.22
N ALA A 15 0.87 24.45 28.74
CA ALA A 15 1.71 23.28 28.89
C ALA A 15 2.50 23.10 27.58
N ALA A 16 3.72 23.64 27.55
CA ALA A 16 4.72 23.24 26.57
C ALA A 16 5.12 21.80 26.91
N GLY A 17 4.45 20.83 26.28
CA GLY A 17 4.74 19.42 26.39
C GLY A 17 6.03 19.08 25.65
N GLY A 18 7.10 18.88 26.42
CA GLY A 18 8.22 17.98 26.15
C GLY A 18 8.85 18.00 24.75
N THR A 19 9.97 18.70 24.62
CA THR A 19 10.98 18.30 23.63
C THR A 19 11.58 16.97 24.08
N GLY A 20 11.03 15.86 23.60
CA GLY A 20 11.64 14.55 23.73
C GLY A 20 12.92 14.52 22.91
N THR A 21 14.06 14.79 23.54
CA THR A 21 15.36 14.42 22.97
C THR A 21 15.42 12.90 22.96
N ARG A 22 15.38 12.29 21.77
CA ARG A 22 15.78 10.90 21.60
C ARG A 22 17.27 10.82 21.88
N ASP A 23 17.60 10.27 23.04
CA ASP A 23 18.95 9.82 23.36
C ASP A 23 19.14 8.47 22.67
N GLU A 24 19.60 8.48 21.41
CA GLU A 24 20.06 7.27 20.74
C GLU A 24 21.44 6.93 21.35
N GLY A 25 21.42 6.23 22.49
CA GLY A 25 22.61 5.83 23.23
C GLY A 25 23.54 4.93 22.40
N ALA A 26 24.85 5.11 22.61
CA ALA A 26 25.90 4.40 21.88
C ALA A 26 25.83 2.88 22.03
N ALA A 27 25.91 2.18 20.90
CA ALA A 27 26.05 0.73 20.85
C ALA A 27 27.41 0.30 21.41
N HIS A 28 27.39 -0.31 22.61
CA HIS A 28 28.50 -1.11 23.08
C HIS A 28 27.99 -2.42 23.67
N ALA A 29 28.47 -3.51 23.05
CA ALA A 29 28.36 -4.86 23.56
C ALA A 29 29.28 -5.00 24.78
N ASP A 30 28.73 -5.40 25.92
CA ASP A 30 29.47 -6.20 26.90
C ASP A 30 28.50 -7.03 27.76
N ALA A 31 28.84 -8.31 27.86
CA ALA A 31 28.11 -9.33 28.59
C ALA A 31 28.38 -9.22 30.09
N VAL A 32 27.33 -9.15 30.90
CA VAL A 32 27.41 -9.49 32.33
C VAL A 32 26.13 -10.21 32.75
N GLY A 33 26.30 -11.42 33.30
CA GLY A 33 25.23 -12.29 33.74
C GLY A 33 24.49 -11.77 34.97
N GLY A 34 23.17 -11.94 34.95
CA GLY A 34 22.27 -11.78 36.08
C GLY A 34 21.02 -12.61 35.83
N ALA A 35 20.78 -13.63 36.66
CA ALA A 35 19.63 -14.51 36.58
C ALA A 35 18.33 -13.71 36.83
N ALA A 36 17.59 -13.41 35.77
CA ALA A 36 16.22 -12.92 35.83
C ALA A 36 15.26 -14.08 35.58
N ALA A 37 14.25 -14.21 36.43
CA ALA A 37 13.21 -15.22 36.32
C ALA A 37 12.53 -15.16 34.94
N SER A 38 12.48 -16.30 34.26
CA SER A 38 11.84 -16.45 32.96
C SER A 38 10.33 -16.21 33.08
N SER A 39 9.88 -15.02 32.71
CA SER A 39 8.47 -14.81 32.35
C SER A 39 8.12 -15.79 31.22
N PRO A 40 6.91 -16.38 31.18
CA PRO A 40 6.50 -17.21 30.06
C PRO A 40 6.63 -16.38 28.79
N ALA A 41 7.47 -16.82 27.86
CA ALA A 41 7.53 -16.24 26.54
C ALA A 41 6.10 -16.31 25.97
N ALA A 42 5.56 -15.16 25.57
CA ALA A 42 4.32 -15.13 24.81
C ALA A 42 4.51 -16.09 23.63
N SER A 43 3.68 -17.12 23.57
CA SER A 43 3.66 -18.05 22.43
C SER A 43 3.57 -17.22 21.16
N PRO A 44 4.38 -17.49 20.12
CA PRO A 44 4.24 -16.79 18.86
C PRO A 44 2.79 -16.96 18.42
N SER A 45 2.08 -15.84 18.26
CA SER A 45 0.76 -15.82 17.64
C SER A 45 0.87 -16.64 16.36
N LYS A 46 0.03 -17.67 16.24
CA LYS A 46 0.02 -18.56 15.08
C LYS A 46 -0.12 -17.67 13.85
N VAL A 47 0.97 -17.45 13.11
CA VAL A 47 0.92 -16.73 11.84
C VAL A 47 -0.09 -17.53 11.01
N PRO A 48 -1.22 -16.95 10.59
CA PRO A 48 -2.18 -17.66 9.77
C PRO A 48 -1.45 -18.27 8.58
N ASP A 49 -1.84 -19.47 8.16
CA ASP A 49 -1.32 -20.05 6.92
C ASP A 49 -1.57 -19.03 5.80
N ARG A 50 -0.48 -18.40 5.32
CA ARG A 50 -0.55 -17.37 4.29
C ARG A 50 -1.14 -17.99 3.02
N VAL A 51 -2.03 -17.26 2.34
CA VAL A 51 -2.69 -17.77 1.15
C VAL A 51 -1.68 -17.93 0.01
N ASP A 52 -1.86 -18.96 -0.81
CA ASP A 52 -1.15 -19.09 -2.09
C ASP A 52 -1.77 -18.12 -3.10
N ALA A 53 -1.25 -16.90 -3.13
CA ALA A 53 -1.77 -15.81 -3.97
C ALA A 53 -1.67 -16.11 -5.47
N VAL A 54 -0.60 -16.79 -5.90
CA VAL A 54 -0.42 -17.17 -7.30
C VAL A 54 -1.50 -18.14 -7.73
N ARG A 55 -1.75 -19.19 -6.93
CA ARG A 55 -2.82 -20.15 -7.20
C ARG A 55 -4.19 -19.48 -7.14
N LEU A 56 -4.41 -18.60 -6.18
CA LEU A 56 -5.66 -17.85 -6.03
C LEU A 56 -5.99 -17.09 -7.33
N VAL A 57 -5.08 -16.22 -7.79
CA VAL A 57 -5.26 -15.42 -9.03
C VAL A 57 -5.36 -16.31 -10.27
N LYS A 58 -4.55 -17.36 -10.39
CA LYS A 58 -4.63 -18.28 -11.56
C LYS A 58 -5.96 -19.02 -11.62
N SER A 59 -6.49 -19.41 -10.45
CA SER A 59 -7.74 -20.17 -10.34
C SER A 59 -9.00 -19.32 -10.48
N ASP A 60 -8.90 -18.01 -10.24
CA ASP A 60 -10.03 -17.09 -10.29
C ASP A 60 -10.51 -16.89 -11.75
N PRO A 61 -11.74 -17.29 -12.12
CA PRO A 61 -12.26 -17.14 -13.47
C PRO A 61 -12.55 -15.69 -13.87
N SER A 62 -12.60 -14.77 -12.92
CA SER A 62 -12.81 -13.34 -13.19
C SER A 62 -11.54 -12.63 -13.66
N VAL A 63 -10.37 -13.21 -13.41
CA VAL A 63 -9.06 -12.69 -13.85
C VAL A 63 -8.86 -12.94 -15.33
N SER A 64 -8.42 -11.92 -16.07
CA SER A 64 -8.22 -12.03 -17.52
C SER A 64 -7.11 -13.01 -17.93
N ALA A 65 -7.17 -13.46 -19.18
CA ALA A 65 -6.15 -14.33 -19.74
C ALA A 65 -4.80 -13.60 -19.85
N GLU A 66 -4.84 -12.30 -20.13
CA GLU A 66 -3.69 -11.42 -20.25
C GLU A 66 -2.92 -11.33 -18.93
N VAL A 67 -3.61 -11.04 -17.81
CA VAL A 67 -2.93 -11.02 -16.50
C VAL A 67 -2.42 -12.41 -16.11
N LYS A 68 -3.17 -13.48 -16.40
CA LYS A 68 -2.69 -14.85 -16.14
C LYS A 68 -1.47 -15.22 -16.97
N HIS A 69 -1.33 -14.66 -18.17
CA HIS A 69 -0.15 -14.84 -19.01
C HIS A 69 1.09 -14.16 -18.44
N GLU A 70 0.93 -12.97 -17.87
CA GLU A 70 2.00 -12.24 -17.16
C GLU A 70 2.35 -12.89 -15.81
N LEU A 71 1.40 -13.56 -15.15
CA LEU A 71 1.62 -14.28 -13.90
C LEU A 71 2.36 -15.62 -14.11
N LYS A 72 3.61 -15.53 -14.51
CA LYS A 72 4.59 -16.62 -14.65
C LYS A 72 5.80 -16.36 -13.75
N PRO A 73 6.59 -17.39 -13.39
CA PRO A 73 7.81 -17.16 -12.65
C PRO A 73 8.75 -16.23 -13.41
N CYS A 74 9.34 -15.27 -12.72
CA CYS A 74 10.33 -14.33 -13.24
C CYS A 74 11.71 -14.97 -13.28
N VAL A 75 12.09 -15.59 -12.15
CA VAL A 75 13.32 -16.35 -11.99
C VAL A 75 13.00 -17.57 -11.14
N ALA A 76 13.38 -18.76 -11.61
CA ALA A 76 13.06 -20.03 -10.94
C ALA A 76 11.56 -20.16 -10.60
N ASP A 77 11.21 -20.11 -9.32
CA ASP A 77 9.86 -20.22 -8.77
C ASP A 77 9.33 -18.89 -8.18
N GLU A 78 10.05 -17.79 -8.35
CA GLU A 78 9.65 -16.46 -7.87
C GLU A 78 8.66 -15.81 -8.84
N TYR A 79 7.47 -15.45 -8.35
CA TYR A 79 6.42 -14.81 -9.14
C TYR A 79 6.35 -13.30 -8.88
N PRO A 80 5.91 -12.49 -9.87
CA PRO A 80 5.81 -11.04 -9.74
C PRO A 80 4.49 -10.66 -9.04
N VAL A 81 4.37 -10.99 -7.75
CA VAL A 81 3.19 -10.67 -6.95
C VAL A 81 3.56 -9.96 -5.67
N ASP A 82 2.87 -8.86 -5.39
CA ASP A 82 2.88 -8.23 -4.07
C ASP A 82 1.58 -8.56 -3.35
N VAL A 83 1.68 -8.96 -2.08
CA VAL A 83 0.55 -9.40 -1.27
C VAL A 83 0.49 -8.61 0.02
N SER A 84 -0.64 -7.96 0.26
CA SER A 84 -0.95 -7.27 1.52
C SER A 84 -2.15 -7.92 2.20
N TYR A 85 -2.13 -7.94 3.52
CA TYR A 85 -3.21 -8.46 4.36
C TYR A 85 -3.74 -7.34 5.24
N GLY A 86 -5.06 -7.21 5.36
CA GLY A 86 -5.66 -6.23 6.24
C GLY A 86 -7.18 -6.28 6.25
N GLU A 87 -7.79 -5.49 7.13
CA GLU A 87 -9.24 -5.40 7.24
C GLU A 87 -9.78 -4.34 6.28
N LEU A 88 -10.47 -4.77 5.23
CA LEU A 88 -11.15 -3.91 4.26
C LEU A 88 -12.66 -4.13 4.24
N THR A 89 -13.10 -5.36 4.52
CA THR A 89 -14.49 -5.80 4.30
C THR A 89 -15.24 -6.17 5.58
N GLY A 90 -14.58 -6.04 6.74
CA GLY A 90 -15.13 -6.35 8.07
C GLY A 90 -15.42 -7.85 8.28
N GLY A 91 -14.70 -8.73 7.58
CA GLY A 91 -14.77 -10.18 7.78
C GLY A 91 -14.07 -10.63 9.05
N SER A 92 -14.25 -11.91 9.42
CA SER A 92 -13.53 -12.53 10.55
C SER A 92 -12.06 -12.84 10.26
N THR A 93 -11.68 -12.82 8.98
CA THR A 93 -10.34 -13.09 8.47
C THR A 93 -9.85 -11.86 7.72
N GLU A 94 -8.53 -11.62 7.72
CA GLU A 94 -7.92 -10.56 6.92
C GLU A 94 -8.27 -10.74 5.42
N ASP A 95 -8.63 -9.64 4.77
CA ASP A 95 -8.72 -9.57 3.32
C ASP A 95 -7.31 -9.58 2.72
N VAL A 96 -7.20 -10.12 1.50
CA VAL A 96 -5.94 -10.28 0.79
C VAL A 96 -5.94 -9.41 -0.45
N VAL A 97 -5.07 -8.40 -0.46
CA VAL A 97 -4.80 -7.60 -1.67
C VAL A 97 -3.66 -8.25 -2.42
N VAL A 98 -3.88 -8.56 -3.70
CA VAL A 98 -2.85 -9.12 -4.59
C VAL A 98 -2.64 -8.17 -5.75
N ASN A 99 -1.43 -7.67 -5.93
CA ASN A 99 -0.99 -6.97 -7.12
C ASN A 99 -0.15 -7.93 -7.97
N VAL A 100 -0.51 -8.08 -9.25
CA VAL A 100 0.31 -8.79 -10.24
C VAL A 100 1.12 -7.75 -11.00
N LEU A 101 2.42 -8.00 -11.10
CA LEU A 101 3.39 -7.09 -11.70
C LEU A 101 4.05 -7.73 -12.91
N THR A 102 4.78 -6.94 -13.67
CA THR A 102 5.76 -7.42 -14.65
C THR A 102 7.07 -7.83 -13.96
N CYS A 103 7.75 -8.84 -14.50
CA CYS A 103 8.96 -9.42 -13.91
C CYS A 103 10.22 -8.52 -13.92
N GLY A 104 10.26 -7.47 -14.74
CA GLY A 104 11.46 -6.66 -14.94
C GLY A 104 11.40 -5.31 -14.24
N ASP A 105 10.33 -4.58 -14.49
CA ASP A 105 10.12 -3.19 -14.07
C ASP A 105 9.05 -3.04 -12.98
N ALA A 106 8.52 -4.16 -12.45
CA ALA A 106 7.54 -4.19 -11.37
C ALA A 106 6.30 -3.32 -11.65
N VAL A 107 5.90 -3.21 -12.92
CA VAL A 107 4.73 -2.46 -13.36
C VAL A 107 3.49 -3.29 -13.08
N GLY A 108 2.55 -2.73 -12.32
CA GLY A 108 1.33 -3.42 -11.98
C GLY A 108 0.38 -3.58 -13.16
N VAL A 109 0.04 -4.84 -13.46
CA VAL A 109 -0.85 -5.23 -14.56
C VAL A 109 -2.26 -5.58 -14.07
N GLY A 110 -2.43 -5.83 -12.78
CA GLY A 110 -3.74 -6.03 -12.17
C GLY A 110 -3.69 -6.07 -10.65
N SER A 111 -4.77 -5.62 -10.03
CA SER A 111 -4.94 -5.59 -8.58
C SER A 111 -6.28 -6.20 -8.18
N TYR A 112 -6.26 -7.00 -7.13
CA TYR A 112 -7.40 -7.79 -6.67
C TYR A 112 -7.55 -7.70 -5.15
N VAL A 113 -8.79 -7.75 -4.66
CA VAL A 113 -9.07 -7.99 -3.23
C VAL A 113 -9.84 -9.28 -3.10
N TYR A 114 -9.32 -10.18 -2.26
CA TYR A 114 -9.97 -11.42 -1.91
C TYR A 114 -10.42 -11.40 -0.45
N ARG A 115 -11.70 -11.70 -0.24
CA ARG A 115 -12.33 -11.82 1.08
C ARG A 115 -12.57 -13.29 1.38
N GLU A 116 -12.33 -13.72 2.61
CA GLU A 116 -12.71 -15.08 3.03
C GLU A 116 -14.23 -15.16 3.29
N GLU A 117 -14.86 -16.14 2.65
CA GLU A 117 -16.27 -16.51 2.81
C GLU A 117 -16.41 -18.04 2.79
N ASP A 118 -17.04 -18.59 3.83
CA ASP A 118 -17.32 -20.02 3.98
C ASP A 118 -16.09 -20.94 3.78
N GLY A 119 -14.92 -20.51 4.26
CA GLY A 119 -13.66 -21.23 4.19
C GLY A 119 -12.91 -21.09 2.86
N ALA A 120 -13.37 -20.20 1.96
CA ALA A 120 -12.73 -19.94 0.67
C ALA A 120 -12.57 -18.44 0.40
N TYR A 121 -11.48 -18.07 -0.25
CA TYR A 121 -11.26 -16.68 -0.67
C TYR A 121 -12.01 -16.38 -1.97
N GLN A 122 -12.85 -15.35 -1.94
CA GLN A 122 -13.66 -14.86 -3.06
C GLN A 122 -13.15 -13.50 -3.51
N ASN A 123 -13.08 -13.28 -4.83
CA ASN A 123 -12.73 -11.98 -5.38
C ASN A 123 -13.89 -11.00 -5.22
N VAL A 124 -13.63 -9.88 -4.55
CA VAL A 124 -14.61 -8.82 -4.27
C VAL A 124 -14.22 -7.46 -4.87
N PHE A 125 -13.06 -7.39 -5.51
CA PHE A 125 -12.56 -6.22 -6.24
C PHE A 125 -11.54 -6.63 -7.30
N ARG A 126 -11.62 -6.01 -8.48
CA ARG A 126 -10.70 -6.23 -9.60
C ARG A 126 -10.49 -4.94 -10.38
N THR A 127 -9.25 -4.69 -10.75
CA THR A 127 -8.87 -3.69 -11.76
C THR A 127 -7.65 -4.19 -12.53
N GLU A 128 -7.70 -4.13 -13.86
CA GLU A 128 -6.67 -4.68 -14.75
C GLU A 128 -6.36 -3.72 -15.91
N GLU A 129 -6.41 -2.42 -15.64
CA GLU A 129 -5.99 -1.38 -16.58
C GLU A 129 -4.59 -0.91 -16.18
N PRO A 130 -3.51 -1.43 -16.79
CA PRO A 130 -2.15 -1.10 -16.40
C PRO A 130 -1.75 0.33 -16.84
N PRO A 131 -0.86 1.01 -16.11
CA PRO A 131 -0.28 0.61 -14.82
C PRO A 131 -1.26 0.82 -13.67
N VAL A 132 -1.48 -0.21 -12.86
CA VAL A 132 -2.36 -0.15 -11.69
C VAL A 132 -1.74 -0.83 -10.48
N TYR A 133 -1.88 -0.21 -9.32
CA TYR A 133 -1.40 -0.77 -8.06
C TYR A 133 -2.39 -0.44 -6.94
N ALA A 134 -2.61 -1.38 -6.02
CA ALA A 134 -3.54 -1.23 -4.91
C ALA A 134 -2.85 -1.41 -3.56
N GLU A 135 -3.24 -0.59 -2.61
CA GLU A 135 -2.71 -0.53 -1.25
C GLU A 135 -3.85 -0.49 -0.24
N ILE A 136 -3.54 -0.89 1.00
CA ILE A 136 -4.44 -0.72 2.15
C ILE A 136 -4.00 0.54 2.89
N ASP A 137 -4.85 1.55 2.96
CA ASP A 137 -4.65 2.74 3.81
C ASP A 137 -5.78 2.87 4.81
N ARG A 138 -5.49 2.66 6.10
CA ARG A 138 -6.41 2.88 7.23
C ARG A 138 -7.80 2.23 7.04
N GLY A 139 -7.84 1.04 6.45
CA GLY A 139 -9.07 0.26 6.22
C GLY A 139 -9.80 0.60 4.92
N ASP A 140 -9.26 1.52 4.11
CA ASP A 140 -9.70 1.75 2.75
C ASP A 140 -8.76 1.09 1.75
N LEU A 141 -9.31 0.73 0.59
CA LEU A 141 -8.53 0.28 -0.55
C LEU A 141 -8.16 1.51 -1.39
N VAL A 142 -6.88 1.81 -1.51
CA VAL A 142 -6.38 2.91 -2.35
C VAL A 142 -5.77 2.32 -3.61
N VAL A 143 -6.26 2.76 -4.77
CA VAL A 143 -5.78 2.32 -6.07
C VAL A 143 -5.15 3.50 -6.80
N THR A 144 -3.91 3.33 -7.20
CA THR A 144 -3.17 4.30 -8.02
C THR A 144 -3.10 3.79 -9.46
N LYS A 145 -3.48 4.67 -10.40
CA LYS A 145 -3.39 4.43 -11.85
C LYS A 145 -2.56 5.50 -12.50
N GLN A 146 -1.50 5.12 -13.21
CA GLN A 146 -0.69 6.10 -13.94
C GLN A 146 -1.44 6.61 -15.18
N VAL A 147 -1.23 7.87 -15.51
CA VAL A 147 -1.83 8.56 -16.66
C VAL A 147 -0.72 8.95 -17.63
N TYR A 148 -0.89 8.52 -18.88
CA TYR A 148 0.02 8.83 -19.98
C TYR A 148 -0.68 9.73 -20.99
N GLU A 149 -0.06 10.86 -21.30
CA GLU A 149 -0.43 11.69 -22.42
C GLU A 149 0.19 11.17 -23.73
N ARG A 150 -0.22 11.76 -24.84
CA ARG A 150 0.29 11.38 -26.14
C ARG A 150 1.76 11.75 -26.26
N GLY A 151 2.60 10.73 -26.42
CA GLY A 151 4.04 10.88 -26.61
C GLY A 151 4.86 10.65 -25.36
N ASP A 152 4.21 10.36 -24.23
CA ASP A 152 4.90 9.99 -23.00
C ASP A 152 5.73 8.71 -23.22
N PRO A 153 7.00 8.70 -22.78
CA PRO A 153 7.75 7.46 -22.75
C PRO A 153 7.16 6.55 -21.67
N VAL A 154 7.24 5.23 -21.88
CA VAL A 154 6.73 4.22 -20.92
C VAL A 154 7.27 4.46 -19.50
N SER A 155 8.52 4.92 -19.40
CA SER A 155 9.20 5.21 -18.13
C SER A 155 8.78 6.52 -17.44
N SER A 156 7.96 7.36 -18.08
CA SER A 156 7.64 8.69 -17.55
C SER A 156 6.19 9.04 -17.87
N PRO A 157 5.23 8.58 -17.05
CA PRO A 157 3.85 9.06 -17.11
C PRO A 157 3.80 10.58 -16.86
N SER A 158 2.79 11.23 -17.42
CA SER A 158 2.49 12.64 -17.15
C SER A 158 1.75 12.87 -15.84
N GLY A 159 1.12 11.84 -15.27
CA GLY A 159 0.40 11.98 -14.00
C GLY A 159 -0.15 10.68 -13.45
N GLU A 160 -1.08 10.79 -12.51
CA GLU A 160 -1.76 9.65 -11.90
C GLU A 160 -3.19 9.99 -11.46
N ASN A 161 -3.99 8.96 -11.25
CA ASN A 161 -5.22 9.01 -10.47
C ASN A 161 -5.04 8.18 -9.21
N VAL A 162 -5.27 8.77 -8.05
CA VAL A 162 -5.35 8.07 -6.76
C VAL A 162 -6.82 7.97 -6.38
N ILE A 163 -7.32 6.76 -6.24
CA ILE A 163 -8.74 6.46 -6.05
C ILE A 163 -8.91 5.69 -4.75
N THR A 164 -9.67 6.24 -3.81
CA THR A 164 -9.99 5.58 -2.55
C THR A 164 -11.34 4.89 -2.65
N TYR A 165 -11.36 3.60 -2.35
CA TYR A 165 -12.56 2.77 -2.29
C TYR A 165 -12.84 2.35 -0.85
N ARG A 166 -14.12 2.32 -0.51
CA ARG A 166 -14.60 1.79 0.78
C ARG A 166 -15.59 0.67 0.56
N TRP A 167 -15.47 -0.37 1.36
CA TRP A 167 -16.44 -1.46 1.39
C TRP A 167 -17.75 -0.98 2.04
N ALA A 168 -18.84 -1.11 1.32
CA ALA A 168 -20.17 -0.86 1.84
C ALA A 168 -21.21 -1.69 1.08
N SER A 169 -22.14 -2.29 1.80
CA SER A 169 -23.25 -3.04 1.20
C SER A 169 -22.79 -4.14 0.22
N GLY A 170 -21.73 -4.88 0.58
CA GLY A 170 -21.28 -6.03 -0.21
C GLY A 170 -20.42 -5.70 -1.43
N ARG A 171 -19.92 -4.46 -1.56
CA ARG A 171 -19.00 -4.07 -2.64
C ARG A 171 -18.11 -2.89 -2.25
N PHE A 172 -16.99 -2.75 -2.94
CA PHE A 172 -16.21 -1.51 -2.91
C PHE A 172 -16.90 -0.42 -3.74
N SER A 173 -17.02 0.77 -3.16
CA SER A 173 -17.48 1.97 -3.88
C SER A 173 -16.45 3.09 -3.75
N GLU A 174 -16.19 3.76 -4.87
CA GLU A 174 -15.29 4.93 -4.91
C GLU A 174 -15.82 6.01 -3.98
N GLN A 175 -14.97 6.48 -3.07
CA GLN A 175 -15.26 7.57 -2.13
C GLN A 175 -14.60 8.86 -2.59
N TYR A 176 -13.34 8.76 -3.02
CA TYR A 176 -12.52 9.89 -3.40
C TYR A 176 -11.69 9.55 -4.63
N ARG A 177 -11.41 10.57 -5.43
CA ARG A 177 -10.49 10.52 -6.54
C ARG A 177 -9.71 11.82 -6.59
N THR A 178 -8.40 11.71 -6.66
CA THR A 178 -7.48 12.82 -6.90
C THR A 178 -6.73 12.54 -8.19
N HIS A 179 -6.61 13.55 -9.05
CA HIS A 179 -5.74 13.53 -10.21
C HIS A 179 -4.53 14.42 -9.92
N ASN A 180 -3.34 13.89 -10.14
CA ASN A 180 -2.08 14.62 -9.97
C ASN A 180 -1.35 14.67 -11.31
N ASP A 181 -0.95 15.87 -11.71
CA ASP A 181 0.01 16.08 -12.80
C ASP A 181 1.42 16.04 -12.24
N TYR A 182 2.31 15.29 -12.89
CA TYR A 182 3.73 15.31 -12.56
C TYR A 182 4.42 16.48 -13.24
N SER A 183 5.43 17.05 -12.57
CA SER A 183 6.19 18.17 -13.12
C SER A 183 7.14 17.70 -14.22
N ASN A 184 7.08 18.36 -15.37
CA ASN A 184 8.04 18.17 -16.47
C ASN A 184 9.45 18.75 -16.18
N ALA A 185 9.68 19.34 -15.00
CA ALA A 185 10.94 20.01 -14.68
C ALA A 185 12.15 19.07 -14.55
N ALA A 186 11.93 17.77 -14.28
CA ALA A 186 13.01 16.80 -14.07
C ALA A 186 13.57 16.18 -15.36
N GLY A 187 12.98 16.45 -16.54
CA GLY A 187 13.36 15.85 -17.82
C GLY A 187 14.38 16.62 -18.67
N ASN A 188 14.76 17.84 -18.26
CA ASN A 188 15.61 18.73 -19.07
C ASN A 188 17.07 18.75 -18.61
N ALA A 189 17.67 17.60 -18.31
CA ALA A 189 19.14 17.53 -18.29
C ALA A 189 19.61 17.52 -19.77
N PRO A 190 20.33 18.55 -20.25
CA PRO A 190 20.85 18.53 -21.61
C PRO A 190 21.78 17.32 -21.77
N THR A 191 21.52 16.51 -22.81
CA THR A 191 22.44 15.46 -23.24
C THR A 191 23.81 16.10 -23.51
N PRO A 192 24.91 15.64 -22.88
CA PRO A 192 26.25 16.12 -23.22
C PRO A 192 26.48 15.91 -24.71
N ALA A 193 26.91 16.96 -25.42
CA ALA A 193 27.31 16.82 -26.81
C ALA A 193 28.46 15.80 -26.89
N PRO A 194 28.49 14.92 -27.89
CA PRO A 194 29.60 13.98 -28.05
C PRO A 194 30.91 14.75 -28.23
N ASP A 195 31.91 14.42 -27.42
CA ASP A 195 33.25 14.98 -27.52
C ASP A 195 33.83 14.64 -28.90
N THR A 196 33.99 15.66 -29.74
CA THR A 196 34.79 15.56 -30.96
C THR A 196 36.25 15.85 -30.60
N ASP A 197 36.92 14.86 -30.01
CA ASP A 197 38.38 14.85 -29.99
C ASP A 197 38.88 14.26 -31.32
N GLY A 198 39.55 15.11 -32.09
CA GLY A 198 40.19 14.79 -33.36
C GLY A 198 41.65 14.38 -33.24
#